data_AF-A0A7J9JUW9-F1
#
_entry.id   AF-A0A7J9JUW9-F1
#
_cell.length_a   1.000
_cell.length_b   1.000
_cell.length_c   1.000
_cell.angle_alpha   90.00
_cell.angle_beta   90.00
_cell.angle_gamma   90.00
#
_symmetry.space_group_name_H-M   'P 1'
#
loop_
_entity.id
_entity.type
_entity.pdbx_description
1 polymer ?
#
loop_
_entity_poly.entity_id
_entity_poly.type
_entity_poly.pdbx_seq_one_letter_code
_entity_poly.pdbx_strand_id
1 'polypeptide(L)' 'KKKVQQCTHCNLWNSSSEALTLTDKKVWQGSHYADFPEIIEDGDSSEFTHESVTDDADSQGSVAGLVYRRRDGTK' A
#
# COMPACT_ATOMS: atom_id res chain seq x y z
N LYS A 1 26.56 1.73 -14.33
CA LYS A 1 25.94 2.20 -13.06
C LYS A 1 24.85 1.21 -12.70
N LYS A 2 24.88 0.62 -11.50
CA LYS A 2 23.79 -0.23 -11.00
C LYS A 2 22.59 0.69 -10.81
N LYS A 3 21.49 0.50 -11.55
CA LYS A 3 20.27 1.28 -11.32
C LYS A 3 19.78 0.93 -9.91
N VAL A 4 19.66 1.93 -9.04
CA VAL A 4 19.03 1.74 -7.74
C VAL A 4 17.53 1.64 -8.01
N GLN A 5 16.92 0.52 -7.64
CA GLN A 5 15.47 0.36 -7.73
C GLN A 5 14.82 1.40 -6.81
N GLN A 6 13.86 2.16 -7.32
CA GLN A 6 13.13 3.12 -6.51
C GLN A 6 12.01 2.38 -5.77
N CYS A 7 11.81 2.67 -4.50
CA CYS A 7 10.75 2.07 -3.71
C CYS A 7 10.18 3.10 -2.74
N THR A 8 8.93 2.87 -2.36
CA THR A 8 8.28 3.58 -1.27
C THR A 8 8.08 2.60 -0.14
N HIS A 9 8.74 2.86 0.99
CA HIS A 9 8.51 2.14 2.24
C HIS A 9 7.40 2.83 3.01
N CYS A 10 6.37 2.06 3.36
CA CYS A 10 5.18 2.56 4.03
C CYS A 10 5.03 1.87 5.38
N ASN A 11 4.63 2.65 6.38
CA ASN A 11 4.11 2.15 7.65
C ASN A 11 2.73 2.79 7.86
N LEU A 12 1.70 1.95 7.94
CA LEU A 12 0.31 2.36 8.14
C LEU A 12 -0.12 1.97 9.56
N TRP A 13 -0.33 3.00 10.39
CA TRP A 13 -0.81 2.85 11.76
C TRP A 13 -2.32 3.08 11.83
N ASN A 14 -3.07 2.16 12.41
CA ASN A 14 -4.49 2.32 12.65
C ASN A 14 -4.77 2.76 14.08
N SER A 15 -5.32 3.96 14.24
CA SER A 15 -5.80 4.49 15.52
C SER A 15 -7.25 4.96 15.43
N SER A 16 -8.04 4.32 14.56
CA SER A 16 -9.40 4.76 14.25
C SER A 16 -10.47 4.21 15.19
N SER A 17 -10.11 3.37 16.18
CA SER A 17 -11.03 2.63 17.06
C SER A 17 -11.84 1.53 16.38
N GLU A 18 -11.56 1.25 15.10
CA GLU A 18 -12.18 0.18 14.31
C GLU A 18 -11.14 -0.48 13.41
N ALA A 19 -11.38 -1.73 13.01
CA ALA A 19 -10.55 -2.39 12.00
C ALA A 19 -10.68 -1.68 10.64
N LEU A 20 -9.56 -1.45 9.97
CA LEU A 20 -9.50 -0.99 8.59
C LEU A 20 -9.47 -2.20 7.65
N THR A 21 -10.30 -2.20 6.61
CA THR A 21 -10.27 -3.19 5.54
C THR A 21 -10.00 -2.49 4.22
N LEU A 22 -9.01 -2.96 3.46
CA LEU A 22 -8.71 -2.48 2.12
C LEU A 22 -9.89 -2.84 1.20
N THR A 23 -10.52 -1.83 0.61
CA THR A 23 -11.72 -1.99 -0.23
C THR A 23 -11.48 -1.69 -1.70
N ASP A 24 -10.51 -0.82 -1.98
CA ASP A 24 -10.10 -0.52 -3.34
C ASP A 24 -8.61 -0.18 -3.37
N LYS A 25 -7.98 -0.45 -4.51
CA LYS A 25 -6.59 -0.09 -4.76
C LYS A 25 -6.39 0.22 -6.23
N LYS A 26 -5.56 1.22 -6.50
CA LYS A 26 -5.13 1.57 -7.85
C LYS A 26 -3.63 1.79 -7.88
N VAL A 27 -2.93 1.02 -8.71
CA VAL A 27 -1.51 1.22 -9.01
C VAL A 27 -1.42 1.95 -10.35
N TRP A 28 -0.78 3.12 -10.36
CA TRP A 28 -0.52 3.89 -11.58
C TRP A 28 0.89 3.68 -12.11
N GLN A 29 1.87 3.48 -11.22
CA GLN A 29 3.26 3.20 -11.56
C GLN A 29 3.87 2.28 -10.50
N GLY A 30 4.73 1.35 -10.90
CA GLY A 30 5.35 0.39 -9.99
C GLY A 30 4.68 -0.98 -10.02
N SER A 31 4.98 -1.79 -9.01
CA SER A 31 4.61 -3.20 -8.97
C SER A 31 3.11 -3.39 -8.68
N HIS A 32 2.40 -3.99 -9.63
CA HIS A 32 1.03 -4.45 -9.42
C HIS A 32 0.92 -5.68 -8.50
N TYR A 33 2.05 -6.28 -8.15
CA TYR A 33 2.15 -7.46 -7.29
C TYR A 33 2.55 -7.11 -5.85
N ALA A 34 2.52 -5.82 -5.47
CA ALA A 34 2.80 -5.44 -4.09
C ALA A 34 1.72 -5.97 -3.14
N ASP A 35 2.18 -6.57 -2.04
CA ASP A 35 1.34 -7.09 -0.98
C ASP A 35 0.89 -5.95 -0.06
N PHE A 36 -0.19 -5.27 -0.45
CA PHE A 36 -0.82 -4.23 0.37
C PHE A 36 -1.59 -4.85 1.54
N PRO A 37 -1.47 -4.32 2.77
CA PRO A 37 -2.18 -4.86 3.93
C PRO A 37 -3.70 -4.82 3.73
N GLU A 38 -4.38 -5.96 3.84
CA GLU A 38 -5.82 -6.06 3.60
C GLU A 38 -6.66 -5.70 4.83
N ILE A 39 -6.20 -6.06 6.03
CA ILE A 39 -6.88 -5.78 7.29
C ILE A 39 -5.86 -5.25 8.28
N ILE A 40 -6.20 -4.18 9.00
CA ILE A 40 -5.39 -3.60 10.07
C ILE A 40 -6.31 -3.37 11.26
N GLU A 41 -6.11 -4.10 12.36
CA GLU A 41 -6.91 -3.96 13.58
C GLU A 41 -6.61 -2.61 14.28
N ASP A 42 -7.47 -2.18 15.20
CA ASP A 42 -7.23 -0.95 15.96
C ASP A 42 -6.02 -1.10 16.89
N GLY A 43 -5.15 -0.08 16.89
CA GLY A 43 -3.90 -0.08 17.65
C GLY A 43 -2.74 -0.81 16.95
N ASP A 44 -3.00 -1.54 15.86
CA ASP A 44 -1.98 -2.23 15.08
C ASP A 44 -1.35 -1.33 14.01
N SER A 45 -0.21 -1.78 13.50
CA SER A 45 0.45 -1.21 12.33
C SER A 45 0.79 -2.29 11.31
N SER A 46 0.91 -1.89 10.05
CA SER A 46 1.39 -2.77 8.99
C SER A 46 2.43 -2.05 8.15
N GLU A 47 3.53 -2.74 7.88
CA GLU A 47 4.60 -2.26 7.02
C GLU A 47 4.50 -2.94 5.66
N PHE A 48 4.69 -2.16 4.59
CA PHE A 48 4.74 -2.69 3.23
C PHE A 48 5.67 -1.84 2.36
N THR A 49 6.15 -2.43 1.27
CA THR A 49 7.00 -1.75 0.30
C THR A 49 6.35 -1.81 -1.08
N HIS A 50 6.24 -0.67 -1.75
CA HIS A 50 5.79 -0.59 -3.13
C HIS A 50 6.97 -0.21 -4.03
N GLU A 51 7.37 -1.15 -4.87
CA GLU A 51 8.57 -1.04 -5.72
C GLU A 51 8.24 -0.43 -7.08
N SER A 52 9.16 0.38 -7.61
CA SER A 52 9.16 0.75 -9.03
C SER A 52 9.51 -0.47 -9.89
N VAL A 53 8.90 -0.58 -11.07
CA VAL A 53 9.29 -1.58 -12.08
C VAL A 53 10.31 -0.93 -13.02
N THR A 54 11.44 -1.59 -13.25
CA THR A 54 12.57 -1.01 -14.01
C THR A 54 12.56 -1.31 -15.50
N ASP A 55 11.62 -2.14 -15.95
CA ASP A 55 11.61 -2.72 -17.31
C ASP A 55 10.87 -1.84 -18.32
N ASP A 56 10.01 -0.93 -17.86
CA ASP A 56 9.37 0.08 -18.72
C ASP A 56 10.16 1.38 -18.68
N ALA A 57 10.67 1.80 -19.84
CA ALA A 57 11.49 3.00 -20.01
C ALA A 57 10.79 4.30 -19.53
N ASP A 58 9.45 4.29 -19.49
CA ASP A 58 8.59 5.43 -19.17
C ASP A 58 7.96 5.37 -17.76
N SER A 59 8.15 4.28 -17.00
CA SER A 59 7.63 4.13 -15.62
C SER A 59 8.79 4.24 -14.63
N GLN A 60 9.09 5.46 -14.17
CA GLN A 60 10.19 5.71 -13.23
C GLN A 60 9.71 6.05 -11.81
N GLY A 61 8.78 5.28 -11.26
CA GLY A 61 8.28 5.59 -9.93
C GLY A 61 7.45 4.50 -9.28
N SER A 62 7.01 4.83 -8.07
CA SER A 62 6.13 4.02 -7.23
C SER A 62 4.93 4.91 -6.87
N VAL A 63 3.79 4.67 -7.53
CA VAL A 63 2.58 5.49 -7.38
C VAL A 63 1.37 4.57 -7.28
N ALA A 64 0.77 4.53 -6.09
CA ALA A 64 -0.44 3.77 -5.81
C ALA A 64 -1.36 4.54 -4.85
N GLY A 65 -2.64 4.22 -4.90
CA GLY A 65 -3.69 4.75 -4.03
C GLY A 65 -4.43 3.58 -3.40
N LEU A 66 -4.59 3.63 -2.09
CA LEU A 66 -5.22 2.58 -1.28
C LEU A 66 -6.42 3.19 -0.55
N VAL A 67 -7.57 2.53 -0.60
CA VAL A 67 -8.80 2.99 0.05
C VAL A 67 -9.22 1.98 1.11
N TYR A 68 -9.12 2.40 2.37
CA TYR A 68 -9.54 1.61 3.52
C TYR A 68 -10.91 2.05 4.01
N ARG A 69 -11.77 1.08 4.31
CA ARG A 69 -13.06 1.29 4.96
C ARG A 69 -12.95 0.83 6.41
N ARG A 70 -13.49 1.64 7.33
CA ARG A 70 -13.71 1.24 8.73
C ARG A 70 -14.82 0.20 8.79
N ARG A 71 -14.62 -0.90 9.52
CA ARG A 71 -15.67 -1.91 9.68
C ARG A 71 -16.76 -1.34 10.59
N ASP A 72 -17.90 -0.94 10.02
CA ASP A 72 -19.05 -0.46 10.78
C ASP A 72 -19.42 -1.49 11.87
N GLY A 73 -19.46 -1.04 13.13
CA GLY A 73 -19.71 -1.86 14.32
C GLY A 73 -21.10 -2.53 14.43
N THR A 74 -21.88 -2.63 13.36
CA THR A 74 -23.16 -3.36 13.39
C THR A 74 -22.91 -4.86 13.22
N LYS A 75 -22.88 -5.58 14.35
CA LYS A 75 -23.25 -6.99 14.43
C LYS A 75 -24.77 -7.15 14.49
#